data_AF-A0A4S4KCG3-F1
#
_entry.id   AF-A0A4S4KCG3-F1
#
_cell.length_a   1.000
_cell.length_b   1.000
_cell.length_c   1.000
_cell.angle_alpha   90.00
_cell.angle_beta   90.00
_cell.angle_gamma   90.00
#
_symmetry.space_group_name_H-M   'P 1'
#
loop_
_entity.id
_entity.type
_entity.pdbx_description
1 polymer ?
#
loop_
_entity_poly.entity_id
_entity_poly.type
_entity_poly.pdbx_seq_one_letter_code
_entity_poly.pdbx_strand_id
1 'polypeptide(L)'
;MSTYTLTVNVNSDDVLRLKQAGYKLCIAKRVNGKYDVVWSGADFLVKNTFKWDSEFQVFGSQTFEGGLQVSADTEEQDIKFGETCTLDQYGRMRPAHGSADPKSGVLHVENNYRLMHIGVNAKLGKSWSPIYLSEQPFYTGKVDLTPVEKVMIWFDSKSATGTMLVDAITDCLELDFTGNTAPQTVLYASDPNTPGKGGWQRAEQIVLSSTYHINTDTFSFEPPSVSLLAKLTDIINSQKDVQLSKVSVSALVEFHEPGAAQTFAQFALEHQPDGVRTWEFTHSGHIVESKLKAQKDQEDDLAVRFLQDAYLGVLYSFQDSKYKRLSFDIHGRTSLPTPNVVPDPRSSGELRVIYSTRSQAAEAARGINALTGNGLSYAAAVHSDDKEWVRVLLSLTFPSGNVDQDRRSIVDPLATALFGGGEYFSLPPLFPNLPNYVIDAVQWNAN
;
A
#
# COMPACT_ATOMS: atom_id res chain seq x y z
N MET A 1 -3.64 25.18 2.01
CA MET A 1 -4.80 24.46 1.46
C MET A 1 -4.57 22.99 1.72
N SER A 2 -5.63 22.26 2.04
CA SER A 2 -5.58 20.82 2.29
C SER A 2 -5.94 20.09 1.02
N THR A 3 -5.05 19.22 0.53
CA THR A 3 -5.31 18.36 -0.63
C THR A 3 -5.77 16.99 -0.16
N TYR A 4 -6.92 16.56 -0.65
CA TYR A 4 -7.50 15.26 -0.37
C TYR A 4 -7.14 14.28 -1.48
N THR A 5 -6.89 13.01 -1.10
CA THR A 5 -6.57 11.94 -2.05
C THR A 5 -7.40 10.70 -1.77
N LEU A 6 -8.15 10.27 -2.78
CA LEU A 6 -8.88 9.00 -2.80
C LEU A 6 -8.31 8.09 -3.88
N THR A 7 -7.97 6.86 -3.51
CA THR A 7 -7.65 5.79 -4.46
C THR A 7 -8.73 4.73 -4.44
N VAL A 8 -9.38 4.53 -5.59
CA VAL A 8 -10.34 3.45 -5.82
C VAL A 8 -9.69 2.40 -6.69
N ASN A 9 -9.36 1.25 -6.09
CA ASN A 9 -8.95 0.08 -6.82
C ASN A 9 -10.17 -0.74 -7.21
N VAL A 10 -10.14 -1.34 -8.39
CA VAL A 10 -11.15 -2.28 -8.87
C VAL A 10 -10.48 -3.63 -9.02
N ASN A 11 -11.09 -4.69 -8.50
CA ASN A 11 -10.59 -6.04 -8.69
C ASN A 11 -10.37 -6.29 -10.20
N SER A 12 -9.18 -6.75 -10.57
CA SER A 12 -8.75 -6.90 -11.96
C SER A 12 -9.72 -7.72 -12.80
N ASP A 13 -10.30 -8.76 -12.19
CA ASP A 13 -11.18 -9.72 -12.85
C ASP A 13 -12.56 -9.11 -13.14
N ASP A 14 -12.90 -7.99 -12.50
CA ASP A 14 -14.16 -7.29 -12.70
C ASP A 14 -14.11 -6.19 -13.75
N VAL A 15 -12.93 -5.64 -14.04
CA VAL A 15 -12.80 -4.44 -14.88
C VAL A 15 -13.42 -4.66 -16.26
N LEU A 16 -13.07 -5.76 -16.94
CA LEU A 16 -13.58 -6.03 -18.28
C LEU A 16 -15.10 -6.19 -18.29
N ARG A 17 -15.64 -6.95 -17.32
CA ARG A 17 -17.06 -7.26 -17.23
C ARG A 17 -17.89 -6.01 -16.92
N LEU A 18 -17.43 -5.17 -15.98
CA LEU A 18 -18.08 -3.91 -15.64
C LEU A 18 -18.10 -2.95 -16.85
N LYS A 19 -16.97 -2.83 -17.57
CA LYS A 19 -16.90 -2.01 -18.79
C LYS A 19 -17.81 -2.51 -19.90
N GLN A 20 -17.84 -3.81 -20.14
CA GLN A 20 -18.74 -4.42 -21.13
C GLN A 20 -20.22 -4.22 -20.78
N ALA A 21 -20.55 -4.16 -19.49
CA ALA A 21 -21.89 -3.83 -19.01
C ALA A 21 -22.16 -2.31 -18.96
N GLY A 22 -21.24 -1.47 -19.44
CA GLY A 22 -21.42 -0.02 -19.56
C GLY A 22 -21.29 0.76 -18.25
N TYR A 23 -20.79 0.14 -17.17
CA TYR A 23 -20.59 0.83 -15.90
C TYR A 23 -19.49 1.88 -15.99
N LYS A 24 -19.66 2.94 -15.22
CA LYS A 24 -18.68 4.00 -14.95
C LYS A 24 -18.45 4.08 -13.45
N LEU A 25 -17.28 4.59 -13.06
CA LEU A 25 -17.00 4.92 -11.67
C LEU A 25 -17.54 6.32 -11.39
N CYS A 26 -18.50 6.38 -10.48
CA CYS A 26 -19.18 7.60 -10.08
C CYS A 26 -18.70 8.08 -8.71
N ILE A 27 -18.56 9.41 -8.59
CA ILE A 27 -18.27 10.11 -7.34
C ILE A 27 -19.28 11.25 -7.19
N ALA A 28 -19.82 11.43 -5.99
CA ALA A 28 -20.56 12.63 -5.60
C ALA A 28 -19.96 13.23 -4.33
N LYS A 29 -20.13 14.54 -4.15
CA LYS A 29 -19.69 15.28 -2.97
C LYS A 29 -20.90 15.84 -2.23
N ARG A 30 -20.85 15.80 -0.90
CA ARG A 30 -21.99 16.19 -0.07
C ARG A 30 -22.09 17.71 0.04
N VAL A 31 -23.29 18.26 -0.21
CA VAL A 31 -23.61 19.69 -0.02
C VAL A 31 -24.97 19.80 0.67
N ASN A 32 -25.08 20.66 1.70
CA ASN A 32 -26.33 20.85 2.44
C ASN A 32 -26.94 19.54 2.95
N GLY A 33 -26.09 18.60 3.36
CA GLY A 33 -26.49 17.30 3.86
C GLY A 33 -26.82 16.27 2.79
N LYS A 34 -26.83 16.56 1.49
CA LYS A 34 -27.22 15.61 0.45
C LYS A 34 -26.17 15.35 -0.63
N TYR A 35 -26.38 14.29 -1.41
CA TYR A 35 -25.62 13.95 -2.61
C TYR A 35 -26.54 14.02 -3.83
N ASP A 36 -26.59 15.18 -4.48
CA ASP A 36 -27.61 15.47 -5.50
C ASP A 36 -27.06 15.43 -6.93
N VAL A 37 -25.73 15.54 -7.11
CA VAL A 37 -25.11 15.58 -8.44
C VAL A 37 -23.88 14.70 -8.51
N VAL A 38 -23.74 13.96 -9.61
CA VAL A 38 -22.53 13.19 -9.93
C VAL A 38 -21.39 14.14 -10.23
N TRP A 39 -20.46 14.29 -9.30
CA TRP A 39 -19.27 15.12 -9.46
C TRP A 39 -18.33 14.59 -10.55
N SER A 40 -18.19 13.27 -10.65
CA SER A 40 -17.43 12.62 -11.72
C SER A 40 -18.09 11.29 -12.06
N GLY A 41 -18.40 11.07 -13.33
CA GLY A 41 -18.92 9.80 -13.84
C GLY A 41 -18.18 9.42 -15.10
N ALA A 42 -17.06 8.71 -14.95
CA ALA A 42 -16.10 8.46 -16.02
C ALA A 42 -15.71 6.98 -16.13
N ASP A 43 -15.05 6.65 -17.24
CA ASP A 43 -14.41 5.35 -17.39
C ASP A 43 -13.30 5.19 -16.33
N PHE A 44 -12.99 3.93 -15.99
CA PHE A 44 -12.12 3.60 -14.88
C PHE A 44 -11.04 2.57 -15.27
N LEU A 45 -9.99 2.51 -14.48
CA LEU A 45 -8.89 1.54 -14.56
C LEU A 45 -8.91 0.63 -13.33
N VAL A 46 -7.95 -0.30 -13.25
CA VAL A 46 -7.72 -1.10 -12.04
C VAL A 46 -7.39 -0.20 -10.84
N LYS A 47 -6.69 0.91 -11.05
CA LYS A 47 -6.34 1.91 -10.03
C LYS A 47 -6.78 3.28 -10.50
N ASN A 48 -7.65 3.93 -9.73
CA ASN A 48 -8.19 5.26 -10.03
C ASN A 48 -7.84 6.19 -8.88
N THR A 49 -7.15 7.30 -9.17
CA THR A 49 -6.75 8.27 -8.15
C THR A 49 -7.47 9.59 -8.39
N PHE A 50 -8.16 10.04 -7.36
CA PHE A 50 -8.88 11.31 -7.33
C PHE A 50 -8.19 12.23 -6.34
N LYS A 51 -7.90 13.46 -6.77
CA LYS A 51 -7.30 14.51 -5.94
C LYS A 51 -8.09 15.78 -6.07
N TRP A 52 -8.37 16.43 -4.95
CA TRP A 52 -9.05 17.71 -4.94
C TRP A 52 -8.60 18.56 -3.77
N ASP A 53 -8.71 19.87 -3.98
CA ASP A 53 -8.65 20.89 -2.94
C ASP A 53 -10.08 21.41 -2.70
N SER A 54 -10.33 22.03 -1.56
CA SER A 54 -11.61 22.70 -1.26
C SER A 54 -11.72 24.02 -2.05
N GLU A 55 -11.83 23.92 -3.37
CA GLU A 55 -12.06 25.02 -4.31
C GLU A 55 -13.47 24.90 -4.90
N PHE A 56 -14.22 26.01 -4.88
CA PHE A 56 -15.64 26.04 -5.25
C PHE A 56 -15.96 27.20 -6.20
N GLN A 57 -16.97 26.98 -7.04
CA GLN A 57 -17.66 28.04 -7.78
C GLN A 57 -19.16 27.96 -7.52
N VAL A 58 -19.85 29.07 -7.69
CA VAL A 58 -21.31 29.15 -7.66
C VAL A 58 -21.86 29.66 -8.97
N PHE A 59 -23.05 29.21 -9.32
CA PHE A 59 -23.77 29.57 -10.54
C PHE A 59 -25.28 29.47 -10.33
N GLY A 60 -26.04 30.05 -11.25
CA GLY A 60 -27.49 29.89 -11.37
C GLY A 60 -27.87 29.00 -12.54
N SER A 61 -28.96 28.24 -12.39
CA SER A 61 -29.62 27.47 -13.45
C SER A 61 -31.13 27.67 -13.42
N GLN A 62 -31.76 27.77 -14.57
CA GLN A 62 -33.20 27.99 -14.71
C GLN A 62 -34.00 26.71 -14.54
N THR A 63 -33.38 25.54 -14.71
CA THR A 63 -34.06 24.25 -14.73
C THR A 63 -33.39 23.24 -13.83
N PHE A 64 -34.18 22.57 -13.01
CA PHE A 64 -33.81 21.31 -12.38
C PHE A 64 -34.66 20.19 -13.00
N GLU A 65 -34.00 19.17 -13.55
CA GLU A 65 -34.68 18.00 -14.11
C GLU A 65 -33.87 16.74 -13.78
N GLY A 66 -34.44 15.89 -12.93
CA GLY A 66 -33.80 14.66 -12.49
C GLY A 66 -33.35 13.76 -13.64
N GLY A 67 -32.13 13.24 -13.55
CA GLY A 67 -31.52 12.40 -14.57
C GLY A 67 -30.85 13.16 -15.72
N LEU A 68 -31.04 14.48 -15.84
CA LEU A 68 -30.31 15.30 -16.80
C LEU A 68 -29.01 15.86 -16.20
N GLN A 69 -28.13 16.35 -17.07
CA GLN A 69 -26.90 17.01 -16.63
C GLN A 69 -27.19 18.46 -16.23
N VAL A 70 -26.61 18.90 -15.12
CA VAL A 70 -26.64 20.29 -14.69
C VAL A 70 -25.97 21.17 -15.74
N SER A 71 -26.63 22.28 -16.08
CA SER A 71 -26.11 23.32 -16.95
C SER A 71 -26.21 24.68 -16.26
N ALA A 72 -25.12 25.43 -16.23
CA ALA A 72 -25.09 26.79 -15.72
C ALA A 72 -25.67 27.75 -16.76
N ASP A 73 -26.69 28.53 -16.37
CA ASP A 73 -27.29 29.57 -17.21
C ASP A 73 -26.71 30.95 -16.91
N THR A 74 -25.93 31.08 -15.83
CA THR A 74 -25.21 32.30 -15.45
C THR A 74 -23.71 32.07 -15.56
N GLU A 75 -22.93 33.14 -15.35
CA GLU A 75 -21.49 32.99 -15.15
C GLU A 75 -21.20 32.12 -13.91
N GLU A 76 -20.13 31.33 -14.00
CA GLU A 76 -19.58 30.57 -12.87
C GLU A 76 -18.55 31.46 -12.16
N GLN A 77 -18.71 31.68 -10.86
CA GLN A 77 -17.84 32.56 -10.09
C GLN A 77 -17.15 31.80 -8.97
N ASP A 78 -15.82 31.91 -8.91
CA ASP A 78 -15.01 31.40 -7.81
C ASP A 78 -15.46 32.02 -6.48
N ILE A 79 -15.56 31.20 -5.44
CA ILE A 79 -15.99 31.62 -4.11
C ILE A 79 -15.25 30.85 -3.02
N LYS A 80 -14.88 31.52 -1.93
CA LYS A 80 -14.32 30.90 -0.74
C LYS A 80 -15.35 30.85 0.38
N PHE A 81 -15.13 29.96 1.35
CA PHE A 81 -15.92 29.93 2.57
C PHE A 81 -15.97 31.32 3.24
N GLY A 82 -17.15 31.74 3.69
CA GLY A 82 -17.47 33.05 4.27
C GLY A 82 -17.75 34.17 3.27
N GLU A 83 -17.38 34.01 2.00
CA GLU A 83 -17.65 35.02 0.96
C GLU A 83 -19.09 34.93 0.44
N THR A 84 -19.52 36.00 -0.24
CA THR A 84 -20.83 36.10 -0.89
C THR A 84 -20.70 36.39 -2.38
N CYS A 85 -21.41 35.64 -3.22
CA CYS A 85 -21.67 36.01 -4.62
C CYS A 85 -23.09 36.55 -4.75
N THR A 86 -23.29 37.60 -5.54
CA THR A 86 -24.62 38.16 -5.81
C THR A 86 -25.02 37.84 -7.24
N LEU A 87 -26.15 37.17 -7.42
CA LEU A 87 -26.84 37.08 -8.69
C LEU A 87 -27.68 38.36 -8.87
N ASP A 88 -27.24 39.24 -9.76
CA ASP A 88 -27.85 40.56 -9.91
C ASP A 88 -29.21 40.53 -10.62
N GLN A 89 -29.92 41.67 -10.62
CA GLN A 89 -31.23 41.83 -11.26
C GLN A 89 -31.24 41.57 -12.78
N TYR A 90 -30.07 41.45 -13.42
CA TYR A 90 -29.93 41.16 -14.84
C TYR A 90 -29.63 39.67 -15.11
N GLY A 91 -29.58 38.85 -14.06
CA GLY A 91 -29.27 37.41 -14.16
C GLY A 91 -27.77 37.14 -14.30
N ARG A 92 -26.91 38.06 -13.88
CA ARG A 92 -25.45 37.87 -13.92
C ARG A 92 -24.90 37.50 -12.55
N MET A 93 -24.13 36.42 -12.48
CA MET A 93 -23.45 36.04 -11.25
C MET A 93 -22.20 36.93 -11.09
N ARG A 94 -22.20 37.79 -10.08
CA ARG A 94 -21.11 38.73 -9.82
C ARG A 94 -19.99 38.03 -9.04
N PRO A 95 -18.72 38.47 -9.22
CA PRO A 95 -17.60 37.95 -8.44
C PRO A 95 -17.85 38.02 -6.93
N ALA A 96 -17.25 37.07 -6.20
CA ALA A 96 -17.35 37.01 -4.75
C ALA A 96 -16.86 38.30 -4.07
N HIS A 97 -17.52 38.68 -2.98
CA HIS A 97 -17.18 39.82 -2.13
C HIS A 97 -17.40 39.48 -0.66
N GLY A 98 -16.96 40.38 0.23
CA GLY A 98 -16.89 40.12 1.66
C GLY A 98 -15.57 39.46 2.07
N SER A 99 -15.46 39.11 3.35
CA SER A 99 -14.25 38.50 3.90
C SER A 99 -14.38 36.98 3.87
N ALA A 100 -13.37 36.30 3.32
CA ALA A 100 -13.27 34.86 3.46
C ALA A 100 -13.10 34.46 4.94
N ASP A 101 -13.88 33.47 5.36
CA ASP A 101 -13.74 32.74 6.62
C ASP A 101 -13.62 31.24 6.32
N PRO A 102 -12.39 30.71 6.22
CA PRO A 102 -12.15 29.29 5.97
C PRO A 102 -12.76 28.34 7.01
N LYS A 103 -13.12 28.84 8.20
CA LYS A 103 -13.69 28.02 9.28
C LYS A 103 -15.22 27.96 9.21
N SER A 104 -15.86 28.85 8.46
CA SER A 104 -17.32 28.89 8.36
C SER A 104 -17.89 27.62 7.70
N GLY A 105 -17.21 27.12 6.66
CA GLY A 105 -17.72 26.02 5.81
C GLY A 105 -18.96 26.41 5.00
N VAL A 106 -19.30 27.71 4.93
CA VAL A 106 -20.50 28.21 4.24
C VAL A 106 -20.09 29.06 3.04
N LEU A 107 -20.74 28.84 1.90
CA LEU A 107 -20.70 29.72 0.74
C LEU A 107 -22.03 30.48 0.69
N HIS A 108 -21.99 31.80 0.54
CA HIS A 108 -23.19 32.61 0.49
C HIS A 108 -23.53 33.01 -0.94
N VAL A 109 -24.79 32.87 -1.33
CA VAL A 109 -25.31 33.38 -2.61
C VAL A 109 -26.51 34.28 -2.33
N GLU A 110 -26.45 35.53 -2.78
CA GLU A 110 -27.57 36.45 -2.72
C GLU A 110 -28.25 36.53 -4.09
N ASN A 111 -29.48 36.04 -4.18
CA ASN A 111 -30.27 36.11 -5.40
C ASN A 111 -31.13 37.39 -5.41
N ASN A 112 -30.79 38.33 -6.31
CA ASN A 112 -31.54 39.55 -6.58
C ASN A 112 -32.20 39.56 -7.97
N TYR A 113 -32.24 38.41 -8.65
CA TYR A 113 -32.79 38.28 -10.00
C TYR A 113 -34.29 37.98 -9.98
N ARG A 114 -34.61 36.69 -9.93
CA ARG A 114 -35.94 36.08 -9.84
C ARG A 114 -35.71 34.61 -9.50
N LEU A 115 -36.77 33.83 -9.58
CA LEU A 115 -36.75 32.38 -9.44
C LEU A 115 -35.55 31.74 -10.18
N MET A 116 -34.63 31.15 -9.42
CA MET A 116 -33.38 30.56 -9.92
C MET A 116 -32.93 29.40 -9.03
N HIS A 117 -32.48 28.30 -9.63
CA HIS A 117 -31.79 27.23 -8.91
C HIS A 117 -30.34 27.63 -8.70
N ILE A 118 -29.82 27.45 -7.50
CA ILE A 118 -28.44 27.82 -7.16
C ILE A 118 -27.60 26.55 -7.07
N GLY A 119 -26.50 26.53 -7.81
CA GLY A 119 -25.59 25.39 -7.90
C GLY A 119 -24.20 25.68 -7.39
N VAL A 120 -23.46 24.60 -7.14
CA VAL A 120 -22.05 24.63 -6.72
C VAL A 120 -21.25 23.74 -7.65
N ASN A 121 -20.18 24.26 -8.23
CA ASN A 121 -19.12 23.45 -8.81
C ASN A 121 -18.02 23.22 -7.77
N ALA A 122 -17.37 22.07 -7.84
CA ALA A 122 -16.10 21.83 -7.18
C ALA A 122 -15.07 21.29 -8.16
N LYS A 123 -13.81 21.55 -7.83
CA LYS A 123 -12.69 21.18 -8.68
C LYS A 123 -12.18 19.79 -8.34
N LEU A 124 -12.18 18.89 -9.34
CA LEU A 124 -11.57 17.57 -9.24
C LEU A 124 -10.35 17.53 -10.15
N GLY A 125 -9.16 17.47 -9.57
CA GLY A 125 -7.90 17.66 -10.29
C GLY A 125 -7.83 19.05 -10.93
N LYS A 126 -8.01 19.11 -12.25
CA LYS A 126 -7.98 20.36 -13.04
C LYS A 126 -9.35 20.76 -13.59
N SER A 127 -10.38 19.95 -13.38
CA SER A 127 -11.69 20.13 -14.01
C SER A 127 -12.70 20.62 -12.98
N TRP A 128 -13.47 21.64 -13.35
CA TRP A 128 -14.64 22.09 -12.62
C TRP A 128 -15.84 21.26 -13.04
N SER A 129 -16.65 20.82 -12.08
CA SER A 129 -17.88 20.08 -12.36
C SER A 129 -18.89 20.32 -11.24
N PRO A 130 -20.19 20.29 -11.56
CA PRO A 130 -21.23 20.53 -10.58
C PRO A 130 -21.28 19.38 -9.56
N ILE A 131 -21.43 19.77 -8.29
CA ILE A 131 -21.60 18.87 -7.14
C ILE A 131 -22.96 19.05 -6.47
N TYR A 132 -23.67 20.11 -6.80
CA TYR A 132 -24.96 20.44 -6.23
C TYR A 132 -25.74 21.36 -7.16
N LEU A 133 -27.05 21.16 -7.19
CA LEU A 133 -28.02 22.12 -7.71
C LEU A 133 -29.26 22.05 -6.82
N SER A 134 -29.76 23.19 -6.37
CA SER A 134 -30.96 23.20 -5.53
C SER A 134 -32.18 22.66 -6.27
N GLU A 135 -32.86 21.65 -5.72
CA GLU A 135 -34.09 21.10 -6.33
C GLU A 135 -35.20 22.15 -6.45
N GLN A 136 -35.39 22.96 -5.39
CA GLN A 136 -36.32 24.07 -5.40
C GLN A 136 -35.57 25.35 -5.78
N PRO A 137 -36.13 26.17 -6.68
CA PRO A 137 -35.51 27.44 -7.01
C PRO A 137 -35.78 28.48 -5.92
N PHE A 138 -34.83 29.38 -5.73
CA PHE A 138 -34.93 30.50 -4.81
C PHE A 138 -35.46 31.73 -5.56
N TYR A 139 -36.42 32.44 -4.98
CA TYR A 139 -36.97 33.66 -5.62
C TYR A 139 -36.03 34.85 -5.49
N THR A 140 -35.93 35.41 -4.29
CA THR A 140 -34.97 36.47 -3.95
C THR A 140 -34.50 36.28 -2.51
N GLY A 141 -33.27 36.68 -2.21
CA GLY A 141 -32.70 36.63 -0.87
C GLY A 141 -31.44 35.78 -0.79
N LYS A 142 -30.98 35.57 0.44
CA LYS A 142 -29.73 34.88 0.74
C LYS A 142 -29.92 33.38 0.84
N VAL A 143 -29.00 32.64 0.24
CA VAL A 143 -28.91 31.18 0.22
C VAL A 143 -27.54 30.79 0.78
N ASP A 144 -27.54 29.86 1.72
CA ASP A 144 -26.32 29.31 2.31
C ASP A 144 -26.10 27.89 1.79
N LEU A 145 -24.89 27.64 1.29
CA LEU A 145 -24.47 26.36 0.74
C LEU A 145 -23.32 25.83 1.59
N THR A 146 -23.41 24.58 2.03
CA THR A 146 -22.44 23.95 2.94
C THR A 146 -21.87 22.68 2.31
N PRO A 147 -20.87 22.82 1.41
CA PRO A 147 -20.08 21.68 0.96
C PRO A 147 -19.32 21.05 2.12
N VAL A 148 -19.33 19.71 2.19
CA VAL A 148 -18.60 18.94 3.20
C VAL A 148 -17.61 18.02 2.49
N GLU A 149 -16.47 17.77 3.11
CA GLU A 149 -15.45 16.83 2.63
C GLU A 149 -15.86 15.37 2.87
N LYS A 150 -17.09 15.03 2.48
CA LYS A 150 -17.60 13.67 2.39
C LYS A 150 -17.89 13.36 0.94
N VAL A 151 -17.41 12.23 0.48
CA VAL A 151 -17.61 11.75 -0.89
C VAL A 151 -18.30 10.41 -0.88
N MET A 152 -19.17 10.19 -1.86
CA MET A 152 -19.79 8.91 -2.11
C MET A 152 -19.25 8.35 -3.42
N ILE A 153 -18.95 7.05 -3.43
CA ILE A 153 -18.49 6.35 -4.62
C ILE A 153 -19.36 5.14 -4.92
N TRP A 154 -19.62 4.89 -6.20
CA TRP A 154 -20.39 3.73 -6.68
C TRP A 154 -20.13 3.48 -8.17
N PHE A 155 -20.66 2.37 -8.68
CA PHE A 155 -20.66 2.07 -10.12
C PHE A 155 -22.07 2.24 -10.67
N ASP A 156 -22.22 3.04 -11.73
CA ASP A 156 -23.49 3.19 -12.43
C ASP A 156 -23.30 3.21 -13.95
N SER A 157 -24.29 2.70 -14.67
CA SER A 157 -24.28 2.61 -16.13
C SER A 157 -25.02 3.76 -16.82
N LYS A 158 -25.87 4.49 -16.09
CA LYS A 158 -26.73 5.54 -16.64
C LYS A 158 -26.14 6.93 -16.47
N SER A 159 -25.47 7.17 -15.35
CA SER A 159 -25.00 8.48 -14.97
C SER A 159 -23.71 8.89 -15.69
N ALA A 160 -23.54 10.19 -15.84
CA ALA A 160 -22.32 10.85 -16.25
C ALA A 160 -22.01 12.04 -15.33
N THR A 161 -20.84 12.65 -15.46
CA THR A 161 -20.52 13.90 -14.75
C THR A 161 -21.62 14.95 -14.92
N GLY A 162 -22.05 15.53 -13.82
CA GLY A 162 -23.12 16.52 -13.72
C GLY A 162 -24.54 15.97 -13.73
N THR A 163 -24.75 14.65 -13.77
CA THR A 163 -26.10 14.08 -13.71
C THR A 163 -26.77 14.42 -12.38
N MET A 164 -27.97 15.00 -12.43
CA MET A 164 -28.85 15.25 -11.28
C MET A 164 -29.45 13.93 -10.81
N LEU A 165 -29.22 13.59 -9.55
CA LEU A 165 -29.62 12.33 -8.95
C LEU A 165 -31.01 12.48 -8.32
N VAL A 166 -31.93 11.60 -8.67
CA VAL A 166 -33.31 11.58 -8.13
C VAL A 166 -33.74 10.22 -7.59
N ASP A 167 -33.03 9.16 -7.98
CA ASP A 167 -33.25 7.81 -7.50
C ASP A 167 -32.22 7.42 -6.45
N ALA A 168 -32.55 6.45 -5.62
CA ALA A 168 -31.61 5.92 -4.64
C ALA A 168 -30.33 5.39 -5.32
N ILE A 169 -29.19 5.66 -4.71
CA ILE A 169 -27.89 5.20 -5.18
C ILE A 169 -27.59 3.88 -4.50
N THR A 170 -27.61 2.78 -5.24
CA THR A 170 -27.32 1.45 -4.70
C THR A 170 -25.83 1.15 -4.73
N ASP A 171 -25.43 0.16 -3.94
CA ASP A 171 -24.07 -0.39 -3.94
C ASP A 171 -22.95 0.65 -3.67
N CYS A 172 -23.29 1.72 -2.94
CA CYS A 172 -22.40 2.84 -2.70
C CYS A 172 -21.58 2.71 -1.41
N LEU A 173 -20.48 3.47 -1.35
CA LEU A 173 -19.67 3.67 -0.16
C LEU A 173 -19.50 5.17 0.12
N GLU A 174 -19.85 5.59 1.33
CA GLU A 174 -19.54 6.94 1.84
C GLU A 174 -18.15 6.94 2.50
N LEU A 175 -17.34 7.94 2.16
CA LEU A 175 -16.02 8.18 2.74
C LEU A 175 -15.95 9.61 3.30
N ASP A 176 -15.55 9.71 4.56
CA ASP A 176 -15.44 10.97 5.27
C ASP A 176 -13.98 11.43 5.36
N PHE A 177 -13.69 12.60 4.82
CA PHE A 177 -12.41 13.31 4.88
C PHE A 177 -12.50 14.58 5.75
N THR A 178 -13.63 14.80 6.43
CA THR A 178 -13.83 15.96 7.30
C THR A 178 -12.79 15.99 8.41
N GLY A 179 -11.97 17.04 8.45
CA GLY A 179 -10.89 17.19 9.42
C GLY A 179 -9.72 16.21 9.25
N ASN A 180 -9.71 15.38 8.19
CA ASN A 180 -8.65 14.42 7.93
C ASN A 180 -8.25 14.39 6.45
N THR A 181 -7.02 14.81 6.17
CA THR A 181 -6.44 14.86 4.83
C THR A 181 -5.64 13.60 4.48
N ALA A 182 -5.61 12.60 5.36
CA ALA A 182 -4.90 11.35 5.10
C ALA A 182 -5.47 10.67 3.85
N PRO A 183 -4.61 10.20 2.92
CA PRO A 183 -5.06 9.47 1.75
C PRO A 183 -5.90 8.25 2.14
N GLN A 184 -7.05 8.07 1.48
CA GLN A 184 -7.87 6.88 1.68
C GLN A 184 -7.80 5.99 0.44
N THR A 185 -7.70 4.67 0.68
CA THR A 185 -7.68 3.66 -0.38
C THR A 185 -8.77 2.63 -0.11
N VAL A 186 -9.51 2.28 -1.15
CA VAL A 186 -10.54 1.25 -1.13
C VAL A 186 -10.38 0.32 -2.31
N LEU A 187 -10.84 -0.92 -2.17
CA LEU A 187 -10.93 -1.89 -3.25
C LEU A 187 -12.39 -2.28 -3.46
N TYR A 188 -12.84 -2.21 -4.71
CA TYR A 188 -14.15 -2.68 -5.15
C TYR A 188 -14.05 -4.09 -5.72
N ALA A 189 -14.98 -4.96 -5.35
CA ALA A 189 -15.20 -6.24 -6.00
C ALA A 189 -16.69 -6.36 -6.37
N SER A 190 -16.95 -6.67 -7.64
CA SER A 190 -18.32 -6.87 -8.10
C SER A 190 -18.73 -8.33 -7.94
N ASP A 191 -20.00 -8.52 -7.60
CA ASP A 191 -20.68 -9.80 -7.57
C ASP A 191 -20.51 -10.52 -8.92
N PRO A 192 -20.05 -11.79 -8.94
CA PRO A 192 -19.84 -12.54 -10.19
C PRO A 192 -21.08 -12.66 -11.07
N ASN A 193 -22.27 -12.76 -10.47
CA ASN A 193 -23.54 -13.04 -11.13
C ASN A 193 -24.28 -11.76 -11.53
N THR A 194 -24.08 -10.67 -10.80
CA THR A 194 -24.74 -9.38 -11.06
C THR A 194 -23.70 -8.25 -11.13
N PRO A 195 -23.14 -7.96 -12.32
CA PRO A 195 -22.22 -6.84 -12.50
C PRO A 195 -22.78 -5.53 -11.93
N GLY A 196 -21.92 -4.74 -11.29
CA GLY A 196 -22.32 -3.45 -10.69
C GLY A 196 -22.92 -3.55 -9.30
N LYS A 197 -23.44 -4.71 -8.90
CA LYS A 197 -23.60 -5.03 -7.48
C LYS A 197 -22.27 -5.48 -6.93
N GLY A 198 -21.88 -5.00 -5.76
CA GLY A 198 -20.55 -5.27 -5.27
C GLY A 198 -20.34 -4.89 -3.83
N GLY A 199 -19.15 -5.18 -3.34
CA GLY A 199 -18.72 -4.84 -2.00
C GLY A 199 -17.38 -4.14 -2.03
N TRP A 200 -17.08 -3.49 -0.92
CA TRP A 200 -15.88 -2.70 -0.76
C TRP A 200 -14.96 -3.35 0.26
N GLN A 201 -13.68 -3.03 0.16
CA GLN A 201 -12.69 -3.40 1.15
C GLN A 201 -11.87 -2.16 1.50
N ARG A 202 -11.62 -1.98 2.79
CA ARG A 202 -10.77 -0.92 3.33
C ARG A 202 -9.86 -1.51 4.39
N ALA A 203 -8.55 -1.32 4.26
CA ALA A 203 -7.55 -1.78 5.24
C ALA A 203 -7.78 -3.23 5.73
N GLU A 204 -7.89 -4.19 4.80
CA GLU A 204 -8.10 -5.63 5.08
C GLU A 204 -9.48 -6.00 5.68
N GLN A 205 -10.41 -5.03 5.78
CA GLN A 205 -11.77 -5.26 6.25
C GLN A 205 -12.77 -5.16 5.10
N ILE A 206 -13.76 -6.06 5.09
CA ILE A 206 -14.92 -5.94 4.22
C ILE A 206 -15.78 -4.76 4.71
N VAL A 207 -16.11 -3.87 3.81
CA VAL A 207 -17.08 -2.81 4.01
C VAL A 207 -18.26 -3.12 3.09
N LEU A 208 -19.41 -3.42 3.71
CA LEU A 208 -20.63 -3.71 2.96
C LEU A 208 -21.12 -2.44 2.28
N SER A 209 -21.57 -2.59 1.05
CA SER A 209 -22.20 -1.51 0.32
C SER A 209 -23.53 -1.14 0.96
N SER A 210 -23.90 0.12 0.81
CA SER A 210 -25.16 0.66 1.27
C SER A 210 -25.97 1.20 0.09
N THR A 211 -27.26 1.39 0.32
CA THR A 211 -28.13 2.15 -0.58
C THR A 211 -28.42 3.51 0.05
N TYR A 212 -28.06 4.58 -0.65
CA TYR A 212 -28.34 5.95 -0.24
C TYR A 212 -29.70 6.41 -0.79
N HIS A 213 -30.58 6.84 0.11
CA HIS A 213 -31.90 7.36 -0.23
C HIS A 213 -31.87 8.89 -0.24
N ILE A 214 -31.83 9.48 -1.44
CA ILE A 214 -31.67 10.94 -1.65
C ILE A 214 -32.77 11.75 -0.95
N ASN A 215 -34.01 11.27 -1.01
CA ASN A 215 -35.17 12.00 -0.46
C ASN A 215 -35.15 12.11 1.06
N THR A 216 -34.63 11.07 1.74
CA THR A 216 -34.62 11.00 3.22
C THR A 216 -33.25 11.27 3.81
N ASP A 217 -32.19 11.37 2.98
CA ASP A 217 -30.80 11.46 3.40
C ASP A 217 -30.40 10.32 4.37
N THR A 218 -30.85 9.10 4.07
CA THR A 218 -30.59 7.92 4.91
C THR A 218 -29.90 6.81 4.13
N PHE A 219 -29.10 6.01 4.83
CA PHE A 219 -28.50 4.79 4.29
C PHE A 219 -29.27 3.56 4.77
N SER A 220 -29.50 2.61 3.87
CA SER A 220 -29.95 1.27 4.20
C SER A 220 -28.91 0.24 3.80
N PHE A 221 -28.70 -0.76 4.65
CA PHE A 221 -27.83 -1.89 4.32
C PHE A 221 -28.57 -2.89 3.44
N GLU A 222 -27.89 -3.36 2.39
CA GLU A 222 -28.33 -4.51 1.62
C GLU A 222 -27.48 -5.72 2.00
N PRO A 223 -28.10 -6.88 2.35
CA PRO A 223 -27.34 -8.07 2.64
C PRO A 223 -26.59 -8.52 1.37
N PRO A 224 -25.26 -8.73 1.45
CA PRO A 224 -24.49 -9.17 0.31
C PRO A 224 -24.88 -10.59 -0.10
N SER A 225 -24.74 -10.89 -1.39
CA SER A 225 -24.94 -12.27 -1.86
C SER A 225 -23.85 -13.20 -1.32
N VAL A 226 -24.15 -14.50 -1.24
CA VAL A 226 -23.16 -15.52 -0.85
C VAL A 226 -21.97 -15.54 -1.80
N SER A 227 -22.21 -15.34 -3.11
CA SER A 227 -21.15 -15.28 -4.13
C SER A 227 -20.22 -14.09 -3.92
N LEU A 228 -20.78 -12.93 -3.57
CA LEU A 228 -20.01 -11.73 -3.28
C LEU A 228 -19.19 -11.90 -2.00
N LEU A 229 -19.78 -12.45 -0.94
CA LEU A 229 -19.08 -12.76 0.30
C LEU A 229 -17.92 -13.75 0.08
N ALA A 230 -18.14 -14.81 -0.70
CA ALA A 230 -17.11 -15.78 -1.03
C ALA A 230 -15.95 -15.10 -1.77
N LYS A 231 -16.26 -14.31 -2.80
CA LYS A 231 -15.24 -13.57 -3.55
C LYS A 231 -14.46 -12.57 -2.70
N LEU A 232 -15.13 -11.78 -1.86
CA LEU A 232 -14.46 -10.84 -0.95
C LEU A 232 -13.58 -11.58 0.06
N THR A 233 -14.04 -12.73 0.54
CA THR A 233 -13.25 -13.61 1.41
C THR A 233 -12.03 -14.16 0.69
N ASP A 234 -12.17 -14.60 -0.56
CA ASP A 234 -11.05 -15.08 -1.38
C ASP A 234 -10.07 -13.95 -1.72
N ILE A 235 -10.55 -12.73 -1.91
CA ILE A 235 -9.69 -11.55 -2.09
C ILE A 235 -8.90 -11.27 -0.80
N ILE A 236 -9.55 -11.29 0.35
CA ILE A 236 -8.86 -11.09 1.64
C ILE A 236 -7.90 -12.24 1.93
N ASN A 237 -8.30 -13.47 1.65
CA ASN A 237 -7.48 -14.65 1.85
C ASN A 237 -6.31 -14.67 0.86
N SER A 238 -6.50 -14.33 -0.42
CA SER A 238 -5.41 -14.18 -1.38
C SER A 238 -4.48 -13.02 -1.04
N GLN A 239 -4.97 -11.95 -0.43
CA GLN A 239 -4.11 -10.91 0.15
C GLN A 239 -3.36 -11.38 1.41
N LYS A 240 -3.87 -12.40 2.10
CA LYS A 240 -3.19 -13.07 3.23
C LYS A 240 -2.30 -14.26 2.80
N ASP A 241 -2.62 -14.90 1.68
CA ASP A 241 -1.99 -16.09 1.07
C ASP A 241 -0.94 -15.72 0.01
N VAL A 242 -0.98 -14.48 -0.51
CA VAL A 242 0.26 -13.74 -0.74
C VAL A 242 0.85 -13.62 0.66
N GLN A 243 1.72 -14.56 1.04
CA GLN A 243 2.50 -14.41 2.25
C GLN A 243 3.04 -12.98 2.22
N LEU A 244 2.72 -12.25 3.28
CA LEU A 244 3.25 -10.94 3.55
C LEU A 244 4.27 -11.24 4.62
N SER A 245 5.54 -10.90 4.38
CA SER A 245 6.57 -10.90 5.42
C SER A 245 5.94 -10.32 6.69
N LYS A 246 5.77 -11.16 7.73
CA LYS A 246 5.24 -10.72 9.04
C LYS A 246 6.16 -9.67 9.65
N VAL A 247 7.37 -9.55 9.10
CA VAL A 247 8.40 -8.61 9.48
C VAL A 247 8.04 -7.18 9.12
N SER A 248 8.08 -6.32 10.13
CA SER A 248 8.09 -4.87 10.00
C SER A 248 9.31 -4.30 10.69
N VAL A 249 9.92 -3.28 10.09
CA VAL A 249 11.03 -2.54 10.69
C VAL A 249 10.53 -1.20 11.15
N SER A 250 10.78 -0.86 12.40
CA SER A 250 10.59 0.49 12.92
C SER A 250 11.94 1.19 12.95
N ALA A 251 12.06 2.39 12.39
CA ALA A 251 13.28 3.17 12.50
C ALA A 251 13.03 4.42 13.34
N LEU A 252 13.96 4.73 14.23
CA LEU A 252 13.96 5.93 15.07
C LEU A 252 15.22 6.73 14.77
N VAL A 253 15.05 7.99 14.38
CA VAL A 253 16.15 8.94 14.20
C VAL A 253 15.94 10.17 15.07
N GLU A 254 16.98 10.58 15.79
CA GLU A 254 16.99 11.79 16.60
C GLU A 254 17.92 12.83 15.96
N PHE A 255 17.38 14.01 15.63
CA PHE A 255 18.13 15.10 15.02
C PHE A 255 18.76 16.07 16.02
N HIS A 256 19.83 16.74 15.62
CA HIS A 256 20.46 17.78 16.46
C HIS A 256 19.59 19.03 16.60
N GLU A 257 18.91 19.43 15.52
CA GLU A 257 18.21 20.71 15.45
C GLU A 257 16.72 20.59 15.80
N PRO A 258 16.12 21.60 16.45
CA PRO A 258 14.67 21.71 16.59
C PRO A 258 14.01 21.94 15.22
N GLY A 259 13.01 21.14 14.86
CA GLY A 259 12.27 21.25 13.60
C GLY A 259 12.78 20.35 12.47
N ALA A 260 14.03 19.90 12.51
CA ALA A 260 14.60 18.97 11.52
C ALA A 260 13.84 17.64 11.41
N ALA A 261 13.30 17.15 12.54
CA ALA A 261 12.48 15.95 12.58
C ALA A 261 11.17 16.09 11.75
N GLN A 262 10.51 17.25 11.83
CA GLN A 262 9.30 17.51 11.05
C GLN A 262 9.63 17.61 9.55
N THR A 263 10.69 18.35 9.20
CA THR A 263 11.13 18.50 7.81
C THR A 263 11.56 17.16 7.21
N PHE A 264 12.30 16.34 7.97
CA PHE A 264 12.70 15.00 7.53
C PHE A 264 11.49 14.08 7.34
N ALA A 265 10.52 14.07 8.27
CA ALA A 265 9.32 13.25 8.12
C ALA A 265 8.51 13.60 6.87
N GLN A 266 8.40 14.90 6.54
CA GLN A 266 7.75 15.36 5.32
C GLN A 266 8.55 14.98 4.07
N PHE A 267 9.87 15.20 4.07
CA PHE A 267 10.76 14.80 2.98
C PHE A 267 10.69 13.29 2.71
N ALA A 268 10.71 12.47 3.77
CA ALA A 268 10.67 11.03 3.65
C ALA A 268 9.35 10.53 3.04
N LEU A 269 8.20 11.13 3.40
CA LEU A 269 6.90 10.78 2.82
C LEU A 269 6.83 11.06 1.31
N GLU A 270 7.54 12.08 0.82
CA GLU A 270 7.62 12.41 -0.62
C GLU A 270 8.58 11.51 -1.39
N HIS A 271 9.50 10.82 -0.69
CA HIS A 271 10.55 9.98 -1.26
C HIS A 271 10.38 8.50 -0.90
N GLN A 272 9.14 8.00 -0.95
CA GLN A 272 8.85 6.58 -0.69
C GLN A 272 9.63 5.68 -1.68
N PRO A 273 10.53 4.81 -1.19
CA PRO A 273 11.30 3.93 -2.07
C PRO A 273 10.42 2.85 -2.74
N ASP A 274 10.74 2.55 -3.99
CA ASP A 274 10.07 1.48 -4.74
C ASP A 274 10.23 0.13 -4.03
N GLY A 275 9.13 -0.60 -3.85
CA GLY A 275 9.14 -1.90 -3.18
C GLY A 275 8.82 -1.86 -1.68
N VAL A 276 8.48 -0.71 -1.10
CA VAL A 276 8.02 -0.56 0.29
C VAL A 276 6.51 -0.33 0.33
N ARG A 277 5.73 -1.18 1.00
CA ARG A 277 4.25 -1.05 1.10
C ARG A 277 3.78 -0.14 2.23
N THR A 278 4.47 -0.18 3.37
CA THR A 278 4.15 0.65 4.53
C THR A 278 5.32 1.59 4.73
N TRP A 279 5.06 2.89 4.66
CA TRP A 279 6.04 3.96 4.72
C TRP A 279 5.47 5.09 5.59
N GLU A 280 5.36 4.82 6.88
CA GLU A 280 4.70 5.70 7.85
C GLU A 280 5.73 6.38 8.74
N PHE A 281 5.50 7.66 9.06
CA PHE A 281 6.37 8.48 9.90
C PHE A 281 5.56 9.26 10.92
N THR A 282 6.03 9.29 12.15
CA THR A 282 5.54 10.13 13.24
C THR A 282 6.71 10.91 13.81
N HIS A 283 6.51 12.15 14.23
CA HIS A 283 7.57 12.95 14.82
C HIS A 283 7.13 13.57 16.15
N SER A 284 8.07 13.68 17.08
CA SER A 284 7.88 14.34 18.38
C SER A 284 9.17 15.04 18.78
N GLY A 285 9.13 16.38 18.83
CA GLY A 285 10.31 17.20 19.13
C GLY A 285 11.44 16.99 18.11
N HIS A 286 12.53 16.35 18.55
CA HIS A 286 13.72 16.06 17.74
C HIS A 286 13.74 14.64 17.16
N ILE A 287 12.72 13.83 17.46
CA ILE A 287 12.70 12.41 17.13
C ILE A 287 11.69 12.17 16.00
N VAL A 288 12.08 11.34 15.05
CA VAL A 288 11.20 10.75 14.05
C VAL A 288 11.18 9.25 14.27
N GLU A 289 9.99 8.71 14.44
CA GLU A 289 9.72 7.28 14.43
C GLU A 289 9.07 6.92 13.10
N SER A 290 9.34 5.71 12.63
CA SER A 290 8.80 5.23 11.36
C SER A 290 8.39 3.78 11.47
N LYS A 291 7.49 3.37 10.59
CA LYS A 291 7.04 1.98 10.47
C LYS A 291 7.07 1.55 9.01
N LEU A 292 7.87 0.53 8.75
CA LEU A 292 8.26 0.11 7.40
C LEU A 292 7.86 -1.34 7.14
N LYS A 293 7.32 -1.62 5.95
CA LYS A 293 7.04 -2.99 5.47
C LYS A 293 7.31 -3.14 3.99
N ALA A 294 7.91 -4.25 3.58
CA ALA A 294 8.17 -4.54 2.16
C ALA A 294 6.87 -4.86 1.39
N GLN A 295 6.87 -4.53 0.10
CA GLN A 295 5.77 -4.73 -0.84
C GLN A 295 5.73 -6.13 -1.44
N LYS A 296 6.90 -6.75 -1.62
CA LYS A 296 7.02 -8.13 -2.06
C LYS A 296 7.48 -8.99 -0.89
N ASP A 297 7.09 -10.25 -0.95
CA ASP A 297 7.71 -11.24 -0.11
C ASP A 297 9.20 -11.37 -0.44
N GLN A 298 9.99 -11.09 0.58
CA GLN A 298 11.40 -11.33 0.65
C GLN A 298 11.62 -12.12 1.94
N GLU A 299 12.71 -12.87 2.00
CA GLU A 299 13.16 -13.47 3.24
C GLU A 299 13.19 -12.43 4.34
N ASP A 300 12.80 -12.78 5.57
CA ASP A 300 12.78 -11.85 6.70
C ASP A 300 14.07 -11.01 6.79
N ASP A 301 15.24 -11.63 6.59
CA ASP A 301 16.54 -10.94 6.60
C ASP A 301 16.77 -10.02 5.38
N LEU A 302 16.34 -10.42 4.19
CA LEU A 302 16.39 -9.57 3.00
C LEU A 302 15.39 -8.41 3.07
N ALA A 303 14.20 -8.65 3.62
CA ALA A 303 13.18 -7.64 3.85
C ALA A 303 13.67 -6.61 4.88
N VAL A 304 14.26 -7.06 5.99
CA VAL A 304 14.87 -6.16 6.99
C VAL A 304 15.96 -5.32 6.34
N ARG A 305 16.89 -5.95 5.62
CA ARG A 305 18.01 -5.26 5.00
C ARG A 305 17.53 -4.26 3.94
N PHE A 306 16.61 -4.67 3.08
CA PHE A 306 16.00 -3.79 2.08
C PHE A 306 15.31 -2.59 2.73
N LEU A 307 14.53 -2.79 3.80
CA LEU A 307 13.84 -1.70 4.50
C LEU A 307 14.81 -0.76 5.21
N GLN A 308 15.88 -1.28 5.79
CA GLN A 308 16.96 -0.48 6.38
C GLN A 308 17.70 0.32 5.31
N ASP A 309 18.09 -0.30 4.20
CA ASP A 309 18.80 0.35 3.10
C ASP A 309 17.92 1.43 2.43
N ALA A 310 16.64 1.14 2.24
CA ALA A 310 15.64 2.08 1.73
C ALA A 310 15.50 3.31 2.64
N TYR A 311 15.41 3.08 3.97
CA TYR A 311 15.38 4.16 4.96
C TYR A 311 16.67 4.97 4.98
N LEU A 312 17.82 4.31 4.97
CA LEU A 312 19.13 4.97 4.95
C LEU A 312 19.34 5.77 3.66
N GLY A 313 18.89 5.27 2.50
CA GLY A 313 18.95 5.98 1.23
C GLY A 313 18.19 7.32 1.29
N VAL A 314 17.00 7.32 1.88
CA VAL A 314 16.20 8.54 2.08
C VAL A 314 16.85 9.44 3.13
N LEU A 315 17.32 8.89 4.25
CA LEU A 315 18.01 9.65 5.30
C LEU A 315 19.29 10.32 4.80
N TYR A 316 20.10 9.65 3.99
CA TYR A 316 21.35 10.21 3.45
C TYR A 316 21.14 11.17 2.28
N SER A 317 19.98 11.09 1.61
CA SER A 317 19.58 12.07 0.60
C SER A 317 19.09 13.37 1.23
N PHE A 318 18.72 13.34 2.51
CA PHE A 318 18.33 14.51 3.29
C PHE A 318 19.57 15.29 3.76
N GLN A 319 19.96 16.33 3.01
CA GLN A 319 21.19 17.11 3.27
C GLN A 319 21.06 18.13 4.40
N ASP A 320 19.86 18.37 4.91
CA ASP A 320 19.54 19.53 5.72
C ASP A 320 19.88 19.40 7.22
N SER A 321 20.26 18.21 7.74
CA SER A 321 20.56 18.06 9.16
C SER A 321 21.38 16.83 9.56
N LYS A 322 22.26 17.00 10.55
CA LYS A 322 22.95 15.90 11.23
C LYS A 322 22.05 15.25 12.28
N TYR A 323 22.12 13.93 12.41
CA TYR A 323 21.41 13.17 13.44
C TYR A 323 22.35 12.70 14.56
N LYS A 324 21.82 12.66 15.79
CA LYS A 324 22.50 12.19 17.01
C LYS A 324 22.46 10.67 17.13
N ARG A 325 21.31 10.09 16.78
CA ARG A 325 20.99 8.69 17.02
C ARG A 325 20.14 8.15 15.90
N LEU A 326 20.44 6.93 15.48
CA LEU A 326 19.61 6.12 14.60
C LEU A 326 19.51 4.72 15.21
N SER A 327 18.30 4.18 15.29
CA SER A 327 18.05 2.79 15.68
C SER A 327 16.98 2.16 14.82
N PHE A 328 17.07 0.84 14.66
CA PHE A 328 16.07 0.03 13.98
C PHE A 328 15.59 -1.08 14.90
N ASP A 329 14.28 -1.22 15.03
CA ASP A 329 13.62 -2.30 15.76
C ASP A 329 12.89 -3.21 14.78
N ILE A 330 13.13 -4.51 14.88
CA ILE A 330 12.55 -5.52 13.98
C ILE A 330 11.41 -6.22 14.72
N HIS A 331 10.22 -6.20 14.16
CA HIS A 331 9.02 -6.81 14.74
C HIS A 331 8.46 -7.90 13.83
N GLY A 332 7.82 -8.91 14.42
CA GLY A 332 7.07 -9.92 13.66
C GLY A 332 7.91 -11.05 13.06
N ARG A 333 9.18 -11.20 13.49
CA ARG A 333 10.05 -12.30 13.10
C ARG A 333 9.53 -13.61 13.72
N THR A 334 9.13 -14.55 12.89
CA THR A 334 8.88 -15.96 13.28
C THR A 334 10.12 -16.76 12.90
N SER A 335 10.68 -17.52 13.83
CA SER A 335 11.91 -18.30 13.60
C SER A 335 11.72 -19.39 12.50
N LEU A 336 12.36 -19.16 11.33
CA LEU A 336 12.82 -20.07 10.24
C LEU A 336 11.80 -20.89 9.40
N PRO A 337 12.13 -21.32 8.15
CA PRO A 337 13.42 -21.24 7.43
C PRO A 337 13.47 -20.50 6.06
N THR A 338 14.60 -19.81 5.88
CA THR A 338 15.41 -19.35 4.72
C THR A 338 15.13 -19.80 3.26
N PRO A 339 15.10 -18.84 2.32
CA PRO A 339 15.48 -19.04 0.91
C PRO A 339 16.95 -18.73 0.52
N ASN A 340 17.32 -19.15 -0.70
CA ASN A 340 18.68 -19.31 -1.24
C ASN A 340 19.50 -18.01 -1.36
N VAL A 341 20.57 -17.89 -0.58
CA VAL A 341 21.70 -16.99 -0.88
C VAL A 341 22.65 -17.71 -1.82
N VAL A 342 22.98 -17.08 -2.95
CA VAL A 342 24.01 -17.58 -3.88
C VAL A 342 25.30 -17.79 -3.09
N PRO A 343 25.93 -18.98 -3.14
CA PRO A 343 27.15 -19.26 -2.38
C PRO A 343 28.21 -18.20 -2.68
N ASP A 344 28.78 -17.56 -1.65
CA ASP A 344 30.01 -16.79 -1.80
C ASP A 344 31.09 -17.81 -2.18
N PRO A 345 31.64 -17.76 -3.41
CA PRO A 345 32.57 -18.76 -3.85
C PRO A 345 33.77 -18.87 -2.90
N ARG A 346 34.18 -17.78 -2.23
CA ARG A 346 35.34 -17.77 -1.31
C ARG A 346 35.14 -18.57 -0.03
N SER A 347 33.88 -18.83 0.32
CA SER A 347 33.47 -19.64 1.47
C SER A 347 33.09 -21.07 1.06
N SER A 348 33.30 -21.44 -0.21
CA SER A 348 33.14 -22.80 -0.71
C SER A 348 34.49 -23.43 -1.01
N GLY A 349 34.56 -24.76 -0.90
CA GLY A 349 35.81 -25.46 -1.13
C GLY A 349 35.62 -26.95 -1.33
N GLU A 350 36.73 -27.62 -1.60
CA GLU A 350 36.78 -29.05 -1.81
C GLU A 350 37.72 -29.72 -0.81
N LEU A 351 37.26 -30.82 -0.22
CA LEU A 351 38.06 -31.68 0.63
C LEU A 351 38.19 -33.06 0.01
N ARG A 352 39.42 -33.57 0.01
CA ARG A 352 39.72 -34.94 -0.39
C ARG A 352 40.05 -35.78 0.84
N VAL A 353 39.31 -36.86 1.06
CA VAL A 353 39.54 -37.79 2.17
C VAL A 353 39.82 -39.19 1.64
N ILE A 354 40.91 -39.80 2.08
CA ILE A 354 41.32 -41.16 1.69
C ILE A 354 40.99 -42.12 2.83
N TYR A 355 40.37 -43.25 2.49
CA TYR A 355 39.97 -44.31 3.40
C TYR A 355 40.70 -45.61 3.07
N SER A 356 40.94 -46.45 4.08
CA SER A 356 41.67 -47.70 3.91
C SER A 356 40.90 -48.77 3.13
N THR A 357 39.58 -48.61 2.98
CA THR A 357 38.74 -49.57 2.25
C THR A 357 37.61 -48.87 1.51
N ARG A 358 37.16 -49.48 0.40
CA ARG A 358 35.99 -49.04 -0.36
C ARG A 358 34.70 -48.99 0.46
N SER A 359 34.51 -49.90 1.40
CA SER A 359 33.30 -49.93 2.25
C SER A 359 33.27 -48.72 3.18
N GLN A 360 34.42 -48.36 3.76
CA GLN A 360 34.54 -47.17 4.61
C GLN A 360 34.32 -45.89 3.83
N ALA A 361 34.86 -45.78 2.61
CA ALA A 361 34.60 -44.64 1.74
C ALA A 361 33.11 -44.47 1.41
N ALA A 362 32.39 -45.57 1.15
CA ALA A 362 30.97 -45.53 0.82
C ALA A 362 30.06 -45.20 2.03
N GLU A 363 30.40 -45.68 3.23
CA GLU A 363 29.71 -45.30 4.47
C GLU A 363 29.98 -43.84 4.81
N ALA A 364 31.24 -43.41 4.74
CA ALA A 364 31.61 -42.02 5.01
C ALA A 364 30.94 -41.04 4.05
N ALA A 365 30.85 -41.35 2.76
CA ALA A 365 30.12 -40.51 1.81
C ALA A 365 28.63 -40.36 2.18
N ARG A 366 27.99 -41.43 2.65
CA ARG A 366 26.60 -41.37 3.15
C ARG A 366 26.48 -40.54 4.43
N GLY A 367 27.36 -40.76 5.39
CA GLY A 367 27.40 -40.01 6.65
C GLY A 367 27.62 -38.52 6.43
N ILE A 368 28.57 -38.14 5.57
CA ILE A 368 28.87 -36.74 5.23
C ILE A 368 27.68 -36.08 4.51
N ASN A 369 27.07 -36.77 3.53
CA ASN A 369 25.87 -36.24 2.87
C ASN A 369 24.71 -36.03 3.86
N ALA A 370 24.59 -36.87 4.89
CA ALA A 370 23.56 -36.73 5.93
C ALA A 370 23.77 -35.54 6.87
N LEU A 371 24.97 -34.94 6.90
CA LEU A 371 25.23 -33.69 7.63
C LEU A 371 24.64 -32.46 6.91
N THR A 372 24.17 -32.62 5.67
CA THR A 372 23.52 -31.55 4.91
C THR A 372 22.22 -31.14 5.59
N GLY A 373 22.05 -29.84 5.81
CA GLY A 373 20.95 -29.27 6.58
C GLY A 373 21.42 -28.12 7.48
N ASN A 374 20.49 -27.41 8.12
CA ASN A 374 20.80 -26.27 9.00
C ASN A 374 21.74 -25.21 8.38
N GLY A 375 21.64 -24.99 7.06
CA GLY A 375 22.48 -24.03 6.33
C GLY A 375 23.85 -24.56 5.86
N LEU A 376 24.15 -25.84 6.06
CA LEU A 376 25.34 -26.52 5.57
C LEU A 376 25.02 -27.36 4.33
N SER A 377 25.89 -27.30 3.32
CA SER A 377 25.79 -28.07 2.09
C SER A 377 27.04 -28.92 1.90
N TYR A 378 26.88 -30.24 2.04
CA TYR A 378 27.93 -31.21 1.80
C TYR A 378 27.53 -32.17 0.68
N ALA A 379 28.36 -32.28 -0.35
CA ALA A 379 28.19 -33.27 -1.40
C ALA A 379 29.42 -34.16 -1.49
N ALA A 380 29.30 -35.38 -0.98
CA ALA A 380 30.34 -36.37 -0.90
C ALA A 380 30.10 -37.50 -1.92
N ALA A 381 31.10 -37.79 -2.74
CA ALA A 381 31.05 -38.87 -3.72
C ALA A 381 32.35 -39.69 -3.70
N VAL A 382 32.23 -41.02 -3.81
CA VAL A 382 33.37 -41.93 -3.96
C VAL A 382 33.90 -41.84 -5.39
N HIS A 383 35.20 -41.61 -5.56
CA HIS A 383 35.79 -41.51 -6.89
C HIS A 383 35.81 -42.86 -7.62
N SER A 384 35.58 -42.84 -8.94
CA SER A 384 35.24 -44.02 -9.74
C SER A 384 36.37 -45.04 -9.90
N ASP A 385 37.63 -44.57 -9.89
CA ASP A 385 38.74 -45.36 -10.44
C ASP A 385 39.45 -46.22 -9.39
N ASP A 386 39.71 -45.69 -8.18
CA ASP A 386 40.39 -46.43 -7.10
C ASP A 386 39.50 -46.71 -5.87
N LYS A 387 38.29 -46.14 -5.82
CA LYS A 387 37.20 -46.35 -4.83
C LYS A 387 37.57 -46.27 -3.34
N GLU A 388 38.77 -45.82 -3.01
CA GLU A 388 39.30 -45.66 -1.65
C GLU A 388 39.39 -44.20 -1.21
N TRP A 389 38.83 -43.26 -1.98
CA TRP A 389 38.78 -41.86 -1.56
C TRP A 389 37.46 -41.19 -1.93
N VAL A 390 37.07 -40.23 -1.09
CA VAL A 390 35.84 -39.45 -1.18
C VAL A 390 36.20 -38.01 -1.51
N ARG A 391 35.57 -37.48 -2.55
CA ARG A 391 35.56 -36.06 -2.87
C ARG A 391 34.38 -35.42 -2.15
N VAL A 392 34.64 -34.39 -1.36
CA VAL A 392 33.60 -33.65 -0.64
C VAL A 392 33.58 -32.20 -1.11
N LEU A 393 32.47 -31.76 -1.66
CA LEU A 393 32.20 -30.35 -1.94
C LEU A 393 31.53 -29.73 -0.72
N LEU A 394 32.06 -28.59 -0.28
CA LEU A 394 31.70 -27.92 0.96
C LEU A 394 31.21 -26.50 0.66
N SER A 395 30.04 -26.13 1.16
CA SER A 395 29.55 -24.76 1.10
C SER A 395 28.56 -24.46 2.23
N LEU A 396 28.33 -23.17 2.47
CA LEU A 396 27.15 -22.71 3.21
C LEU A 396 26.02 -22.42 2.23
N THR A 397 24.81 -22.78 2.65
CA THR A 397 23.59 -22.34 1.99
C THR A 397 23.37 -20.83 2.22
N PHE A 398 23.86 -20.28 3.35
CA PHE A 398 23.74 -18.86 3.71
C PHE A 398 25.07 -18.33 4.31
N PRO A 399 26.03 -17.91 3.47
CA PRO A 399 27.26 -17.29 3.95
C PRO A 399 26.98 -15.94 4.61
N SER A 400 27.64 -15.66 5.74
CA SER A 400 27.53 -14.38 6.47
C SER A 400 28.28 -13.24 5.78
N GLY A 401 29.15 -13.55 4.82
CA GLY A 401 30.05 -12.61 4.16
C GLY A 401 31.36 -12.38 4.93
N ASN A 402 31.48 -12.94 6.14
CA ASN A 402 32.74 -13.06 6.86
C ASN A 402 33.37 -14.43 6.55
N VAL A 403 34.32 -14.43 5.62
CA VAL A 403 34.93 -15.65 5.06
C VAL A 403 35.52 -16.56 6.15
N ASP A 404 36.19 -16.01 7.16
CA ASP A 404 36.84 -16.84 8.21
C ASP A 404 35.81 -17.49 9.14
N GLN A 405 34.74 -16.76 9.47
CA GLN A 405 33.63 -17.27 10.27
C GLN A 405 32.82 -18.32 9.50
N ASP A 406 32.57 -18.06 8.21
CA ASP A 406 31.85 -18.96 7.31
C ASP A 406 32.59 -20.29 7.15
N ARG A 407 33.91 -20.24 6.89
CA ARG A 407 34.76 -21.43 6.76
C ARG A 407 34.77 -22.27 8.03
N ARG A 408 34.85 -21.65 9.21
CA ARG A 408 34.77 -22.37 10.50
C ARG A 408 33.40 -23.02 10.71
N SER A 409 32.32 -22.32 10.34
CA SER A 409 30.96 -22.84 10.46
C SER A 409 30.74 -24.10 9.60
N ILE A 410 31.42 -24.21 8.46
CA ILE A 410 31.46 -25.41 7.62
C ILE A 410 32.37 -26.48 8.24
N VAL A 411 33.54 -26.11 8.73
CA VAL A 411 34.56 -27.10 9.11
C VAL A 411 34.28 -27.75 10.47
N ASP A 412 33.79 -27.01 11.47
CA ASP A 412 33.64 -27.53 12.83
C ASP A 412 32.67 -28.73 12.90
N PRO A 413 31.49 -28.72 12.25
CA PRO A 413 30.58 -29.87 12.21
C PRO A 413 31.15 -31.04 11.41
N LEU A 414 31.83 -30.77 10.29
CA LEU A 414 32.44 -31.81 9.45
C LEU A 414 33.61 -32.50 10.19
N ALA A 415 34.46 -31.74 10.86
CA ALA A 415 35.54 -32.26 11.69
C ALA A 415 34.97 -33.07 12.87
N THR A 416 33.90 -32.58 13.49
CA THR A 416 33.20 -33.35 14.54
C THR A 416 32.65 -34.66 13.99
N ALA A 417 32.10 -34.68 12.78
CA ALA A 417 31.58 -35.91 12.20
C ALA A 417 32.68 -36.90 11.80
N LEU A 418 33.72 -36.43 11.10
CA LEU A 418 34.83 -37.26 10.64
C LEU A 418 35.64 -37.86 11.80
N PHE A 419 35.66 -37.21 12.97
CA PHE A 419 36.58 -37.56 14.06
C PHE A 419 35.93 -37.69 15.45
N GLY A 420 34.62 -37.44 15.60
CA GLY A 420 33.91 -37.38 16.90
C GLY A 420 33.16 -38.63 17.34
N GLY A 421 33.26 -39.75 16.61
CA GLY A 421 33.03 -41.09 17.16
C GLY A 421 31.59 -41.53 17.50
N GLY A 422 30.56 -41.05 16.79
CA GLY A 422 29.17 -41.56 16.89
C GLY A 422 28.77 -42.47 15.73
N GLU A 423 27.70 -43.28 15.88
CA GLU A 423 27.18 -44.30 14.93
C GLU A 423 26.78 -43.75 13.55
N TYR A 424 27.76 -43.34 12.76
CA TYR A 424 27.92 -43.42 11.29
C TYR A 424 29.43 -43.29 10.91
N PHE A 425 30.34 -43.52 11.87
CA PHE A 425 31.80 -43.39 11.72
C PHE A 425 32.50 -44.41 12.62
N SER A 426 32.64 -45.65 12.16
CA SER A 426 33.05 -46.80 12.97
C SER A 426 34.57 -46.91 13.21
N LEU A 427 35.29 -45.79 13.39
CA LEU A 427 36.58 -45.60 14.10
C LEU A 427 37.26 -44.27 13.64
N PRO A 428 37.77 -43.43 14.56
CA PRO A 428 38.40 -42.14 14.21
C PRO A 428 39.87 -42.29 13.79
N PRO A 429 40.41 -41.47 12.86
CA PRO A 429 41.84 -41.21 12.80
C PRO A 429 42.31 -40.43 14.04
N LEU A 430 43.42 -40.88 14.63
CA LEU A 430 44.01 -40.39 15.89
C LEU A 430 44.68 -39.01 15.75
N PHE A 431 43.96 -37.89 15.90
CA PHE A 431 44.62 -36.56 16.01
C PHE A 431 43.88 -35.57 16.93
N PRO A 432 44.55 -35.00 17.95
CA PRO A 432 44.00 -33.89 18.74
C PRO A 432 44.33 -32.52 18.11
N ASN A 433 43.34 -31.94 17.42
CA ASN A 433 43.12 -30.52 17.02
C ASN A 433 42.31 -30.46 15.71
N LEU A 434 41.12 -31.06 15.77
CA LEU A 434 40.36 -31.56 14.63
C LEU A 434 39.92 -30.49 13.61
N PRO A 435 39.39 -29.31 14.00
CA PRO A 435 38.87 -28.37 13.01
C PRO A 435 39.96 -27.58 12.28
N ASN A 436 41.06 -27.23 12.95
CA ASN A 436 42.17 -26.51 12.31
C ASN A 436 42.91 -27.38 11.27
N TYR A 437 42.96 -28.70 11.47
CA TYR A 437 43.53 -29.56 10.44
C TYR A 437 42.62 -29.65 9.20
N VAL A 438 41.31 -29.78 9.42
CA VAL A 438 40.36 -29.84 8.31
C VAL A 438 40.33 -28.50 7.56
N ILE A 439 40.31 -27.35 8.26
CA ILE A 439 40.25 -26.03 7.61
C ILE A 439 41.45 -25.77 6.68
N ASP A 440 42.63 -26.26 7.06
CA ASP A 440 43.87 -26.17 6.27
C ASP A 440 43.91 -27.18 5.11
N ALA A 441 43.22 -28.32 5.25
CA ALA A 441 43.14 -29.36 4.23
C ALA A 441 42.10 -29.09 3.14
N VAL A 442 41.10 -28.23 3.39
CA VAL A 442 40.13 -27.80 2.38
C VAL A 442 40.80 -26.89 1.36
N GLN A 443 40.69 -27.24 0.08
CA GLN A 443 40.99 -26.33 -1.02
C GLN A 443 39.84 -25.34 -1.17
N TRP A 444 39.91 -24.23 -0.45
CA TRP A 444 38.95 -23.14 -0.58
C TRP A 444 39.11 -22.46 -1.94
N ASN A 445 38.00 -22.15 -2.59
CA ASN A 445 38.03 -21.38 -3.82
C ASN A 445 38.57 -19.97 -3.49
N ALA A 446 39.65 -19.57 -4.16
CA ALA A 446 40.15 -18.21 -4.11
C ALA A 446 39.47 -17.39 -5.21
N ASN A 447 39.31 -16.07 -4.99
CA ASN A 447 39.17 -15.15 -6.11
C ASN A 447 40.51 -15.03 -6.84
#